data_AF-A0A940HZW7-F1
#
_entry.id   AF-A0A940HZW7-F1
#
_cell.length_a   1.000
_cell.length_b   1.000
_cell.length_c   1.000
_cell.angle_alpha   90.00
_cell.angle_beta   90.00
_cell.angle_gamma   90.00
#
_symmetry.space_group_name_H-M   'P 1'
#
loop_
_entity.id
_entity.type
_entity.pdbx_description
1 polymer ?
#
loop_
_entity_poly.entity_id
_entity_poly.type
_entity_poly.pdbx_seq_one_letter_code
_entity_poly.pdbx_strand_id
1 'polypeptide(L)'
;MIFNTVWFCLRRTAASLVRNFWLGAASAGMIAVSVAILAAFLLVAVNAGQMIKFLESQVEINVFLSPEAERWELRDRIQSLDGVTSVTFISKEQALKEMAASLGEKADLLTGLEDDNPLPDAFRVRASSADVVPAIAREIEFFPGVDKVRYGQGIVEKIVLIGRWLNVISLGVAALLALAAVFLIVTTIRLSVAARQQEVSIMKFLGASNWFVRAPFLLEGMIIGGTGAIAAVTGIGAAYYYLTLQVARVEKLSLLWFWQPVTDPQVLLPLAGGLLLLGIIMGGLGSIVSIKKYLKV
;
A
#
# COMPACT_ATOMS: atom_id res chain seq x y z
N MET A 1 42.37 -15.51 13.97
CA MET A 1 41.70 -16.59 13.21
C MET A 1 40.41 -16.15 12.53
N ILE A 2 39.45 -15.52 13.22
CA ILE A 2 38.13 -15.14 12.66
C ILE A 2 38.24 -14.20 11.44
N PHE A 3 39.14 -13.21 11.49
CA PHE A 3 39.33 -12.23 10.39
C PHE A 3 39.79 -12.89 9.08
N ASN A 4 40.70 -13.86 9.14
CA ASN A 4 41.20 -14.58 7.96
C ASN A 4 40.13 -15.51 7.36
N THR A 5 39.25 -16.09 8.19
CA THR A 5 38.15 -16.95 7.73
C THR A 5 37.06 -16.14 7.02
N VAL A 6 36.72 -14.96 7.55
CA VAL A 6 35.74 -14.05 6.92
C VAL A 6 36.28 -13.50 5.60
N TRP A 7 37.53 -13.04 5.57
CA TRP A 7 38.20 -12.57 4.35
C TRP A 7 38.30 -13.66 3.27
N PHE A 8 38.63 -14.89 3.68
CA PHE A 8 38.63 -16.05 2.77
C PHE A 8 37.24 -16.31 2.20
N CYS A 9 36.19 -16.30 3.02
CA CYS A 9 34.82 -16.48 2.54
C CYS A 9 34.42 -15.41 1.53
N LEU A 10 34.70 -14.13 1.83
CA LEU A 10 34.41 -13.03 0.90
C LEU A 10 35.16 -13.18 -0.43
N ARG A 11 36.47 -13.45 -0.39
CA ARG A 11 37.29 -13.64 -1.60
C ARG A 11 36.80 -14.83 -2.42
N ARG A 12 36.44 -15.92 -1.75
CA ARG A 12 35.91 -17.12 -2.41
C ARG A 12 34.54 -16.89 -3.04
N THR A 13 33.65 -16.20 -2.34
CA THR A 13 32.32 -15.83 -2.85
C THR A 13 32.45 -14.91 -4.06
N ALA A 14 33.33 -13.90 -4.00
CA ALA A 14 33.58 -13.01 -5.13
C ALA A 14 34.15 -13.77 -6.35
N ALA A 15 35.15 -14.62 -6.14
CA ALA A 15 35.71 -15.45 -7.21
C ALA A 15 34.66 -16.42 -7.79
N SER A 16 33.80 -16.98 -6.95
CA SER A 16 32.68 -17.85 -7.34
C SER A 16 31.65 -17.12 -8.21
N LEU A 17 31.25 -15.92 -7.80
CA LEU A 17 30.30 -15.07 -8.54
C LEU A 17 30.85 -14.65 -9.91
N VAL A 18 32.13 -14.30 -10.00
CA VAL A 18 32.76 -13.91 -11.27
C VAL A 18 32.91 -15.13 -12.19
N ARG A 19 33.39 -16.27 -11.67
CA ARG A 19 33.60 -17.48 -12.46
C ARG A 19 32.29 -18.08 -12.99
N ASN A 20 31.22 -17.97 -12.21
CA ASN A 20 29.90 -18.52 -12.53
C ASN A 20 28.85 -17.42 -12.77
N PHE A 21 29.28 -16.30 -13.35
CA PHE A 21 28.46 -15.10 -13.51
C PHE A 21 27.11 -15.39 -14.19
N TRP A 22 27.10 -16.18 -15.28
CA TRP A 22 25.87 -16.49 -16.02
C TRP A 22 24.81 -17.20 -15.16
N LEU A 23 25.21 -18.18 -14.34
CA LEU A 23 24.30 -18.89 -13.44
C LEU A 23 23.83 -17.98 -12.28
N GLY A 24 24.72 -17.14 -11.77
CA GLY A 24 24.39 -16.14 -10.75
C GLY A 24 23.41 -15.08 -11.27
N ALA A 25 23.64 -14.56 -12.47
CA ALA A 25 22.80 -13.58 -13.14
C ALA A 25 21.41 -14.15 -13.50
N ALA A 26 21.34 -15.39 -14.01
CA ALA A 26 20.07 -16.06 -14.25
C ALA A 26 19.26 -16.25 -12.94
N SER A 27 19.95 -16.61 -11.85
CA SER A 27 19.34 -16.73 -10.53
C SER A 27 18.84 -15.39 -10.01
N ALA A 28 19.66 -14.34 -10.10
CA ALA A 28 19.29 -12.99 -9.71
C ALA A 28 18.10 -12.46 -10.54
N GLY A 29 18.06 -12.77 -11.84
CA GLY A 29 16.95 -12.42 -12.73
C GLY A 29 15.63 -13.07 -12.33
N MET A 30 15.63 -14.37 -12.03
CA MET A 30 14.42 -15.06 -11.54
C MET A 30 13.93 -14.48 -10.20
N ILE A 31 14.85 -14.18 -9.28
CA ILE A 31 14.52 -13.52 -8.02
C ILE A 31 13.97 -12.12 -8.28
N ALA A 32 14.58 -11.36 -9.19
CA ALA A 32 14.14 -10.03 -9.55
C ALA A 32 12.71 -10.03 -10.10
N VAL A 33 12.38 -10.96 -11.00
CA VAL A 33 11.02 -11.11 -11.54
C VAL A 33 10.02 -11.44 -10.42
N SER A 34 10.37 -12.39 -9.54
CA SER A 34 9.50 -12.82 -8.45
C SER A 34 9.21 -11.68 -7.45
N VAL A 35 10.26 -10.94 -7.07
CA VAL A 35 10.15 -9.77 -6.18
C VAL A 35 9.44 -8.62 -6.87
N ALA A 36 9.66 -8.40 -8.17
CA ALA A 36 9.02 -7.34 -8.94
C ALA A 36 7.50 -7.55 -9.05
N ILE A 37 7.04 -8.78 -9.24
CA ILE A 37 5.60 -9.11 -9.25
C ILE A 37 4.98 -8.77 -7.90
N LEU A 38 5.62 -9.19 -6.80
CA LEU A 38 5.16 -8.86 -5.45
C LEU A 38 5.16 -7.33 -5.21
N ALA A 39 6.23 -6.64 -5.61
CA ALA A 39 6.37 -5.19 -5.46
C ALA A 39 5.28 -4.42 -6.22
N ALA A 40 5.03 -4.79 -7.48
CA ALA A 40 3.99 -4.20 -8.30
C ALA A 40 2.61 -4.39 -7.67
N PHE A 41 2.32 -5.59 -7.18
CA PHE A 41 1.06 -5.86 -6.48
C PHE A 41 0.89 -5.01 -5.22
N LEU A 42 1.93 -4.92 -4.38
CA LEU A 42 1.87 -4.10 -3.16
C LEU A 42 1.66 -2.62 -3.47
N LEU A 43 2.29 -2.09 -4.53
CA LEU A 43 2.05 -0.72 -4.98
C LEU A 43 0.61 -0.52 -5.43
N VAL A 44 0.03 -1.46 -6.19
CA VAL A 44 -1.37 -1.39 -6.60
C VAL A 44 -2.30 -1.43 -5.37
N ALA A 45 -2.04 -2.32 -4.41
CA ALA A 45 -2.83 -2.43 -3.19
C ALA A 45 -2.81 -1.13 -2.36
N VAL A 46 -1.63 -0.55 -2.16
CA VAL A 46 -1.46 0.71 -1.43
C VAL A 46 -2.16 1.88 -2.13
N ASN A 47 -2.05 1.98 -3.46
CA ASN A 47 -2.73 3.01 -4.24
C ASN A 47 -4.26 2.83 -4.24
N ALA A 48 -4.75 1.60 -4.32
CA ALA A 48 -6.16 1.31 -4.22
C ALA A 48 -6.70 1.67 -2.81
N GLY A 49 -5.92 1.43 -1.75
CA GLY A 49 -6.26 1.90 -0.41
C GLY A 49 -6.31 3.43 -0.30
N GLN A 50 -5.36 4.14 -0.91
CA GLN A 50 -5.32 5.60 -0.96
C GLN A 50 -6.55 6.18 -1.69
N MET A 51 -6.93 5.56 -2.81
CA MET A 51 -8.13 5.90 -3.56
C MET A 51 -9.39 5.81 -2.69
N ILE A 52 -9.55 4.71 -1.95
CA ILE A 52 -10.69 4.55 -1.04
C ILE A 52 -10.68 5.64 0.04
N LYS A 53 -9.54 5.89 0.69
CA LYS A 53 -9.43 6.97 1.69
C LYS A 53 -9.76 8.35 1.12
N PHE A 54 -9.38 8.63 -0.12
CA PHE A 54 -9.74 9.88 -0.79
C PHE A 54 -11.27 9.98 -0.95
N LEU A 55 -11.93 8.93 -1.43
CA LEU A 55 -13.39 8.90 -1.54
C LEU A 55 -14.09 9.03 -0.18
N GLU A 56 -13.56 8.39 0.87
CA GLU A 56 -14.06 8.51 2.24
C GLU A 56 -13.93 9.95 2.78
N SER A 57 -12.85 10.66 2.44
CA SER A 57 -12.63 12.04 2.88
C SER A 57 -13.61 13.06 2.29
N GLN A 58 -14.26 12.73 1.17
CA GLN A 58 -15.28 13.55 0.52
C GLN A 58 -16.68 13.36 1.13
N VAL A 59 -16.82 12.42 2.08
CA VAL A 59 -18.10 12.14 2.74
C VAL A 59 -18.38 13.21 3.79
N GLU A 60 -19.52 13.88 3.63
CA GLU A 60 -20.01 14.89 4.55
C GLU A 60 -21.42 14.53 5.04
N ILE A 61 -21.70 14.88 6.28
CA ILE A 61 -23.02 14.73 6.91
C ILE A 61 -23.68 16.12 6.88
N ASN A 62 -24.80 16.24 6.18
CA ASN A 62 -25.62 17.44 6.19
C ASN A 62 -26.72 17.29 7.25
N VAL A 63 -26.73 18.21 8.21
CA VAL A 63 -27.67 18.24 9.32
C VAL A 63 -28.57 19.45 9.11
N PHE A 64 -29.82 19.22 8.72
CA PHE A 64 -30.80 20.27 8.49
C PHE A 64 -31.44 20.69 9.82
N LEU A 65 -31.53 22.00 10.02
CA LEU A 65 -31.99 22.62 11.27
C LEU A 65 -33.47 22.94 11.22
N SER A 66 -34.13 22.75 12.36
CA SER A 66 -35.47 23.28 12.60
C SER A 66 -35.41 24.81 12.74
N PRO A 67 -36.48 25.55 12.40
CA PRO A 67 -36.53 27.01 12.52
C PRO A 67 -36.25 27.54 13.94
N GLU A 68 -36.59 26.75 14.96
CA GLU A 68 -36.44 27.06 16.38
C GLU A 68 -35.09 26.60 16.98
N ALA A 69 -34.16 26.10 16.16
CA ALA A 69 -32.92 25.51 16.66
C ALA A 69 -31.96 26.54 17.27
N GLU A 70 -31.46 26.25 18.48
CA GLU A 70 -30.36 26.99 19.11
C GLU A 70 -29.01 26.62 18.45
N ARG A 71 -28.67 27.36 17.39
CA ARG A 71 -27.57 27.00 16.45
C ARG A 71 -26.21 26.84 17.13
N TRP A 72 -25.89 27.67 18.12
CA TRP A 72 -24.58 27.71 18.77
C TRP A 72 -24.40 26.53 19.72
N GLU A 73 -25.39 26.25 20.56
CA GLU A 73 -25.37 25.09 21.46
C GLU A 73 -25.35 23.78 20.66
N LEU A 74 -26.18 23.69 19.61
CA LEU A 74 -26.24 22.51 18.75
C LEU A 74 -24.91 22.30 18.01
N ARG A 75 -24.27 23.36 17.53
CA ARG A 75 -22.95 23.28 16.90
C ARG A 75 -21.89 22.74 17.85
N ASP A 76 -21.82 23.29 19.06
CA ASP A 76 -20.82 22.88 20.05
C ASP A 76 -21.04 21.42 20.48
N ARG A 77 -22.31 21.02 20.61
CA ARG A 77 -22.67 19.64 20.91
C ARG A 77 -22.24 18.68 19.80
N ILE A 78 -22.51 19.00 18.54
CA ILE A 78 -22.06 18.19 17.39
C ILE A 78 -20.52 18.15 17.33
N GLN A 79 -19.86 19.28 17.58
CA GLN A 79 -18.40 19.38 17.54
C GLN A 79 -17.73 18.57 18.67
N SER A 80 -18.43 18.34 19.79
CA SER A 80 -17.94 17.51 20.88
C SER A 80 -18.08 16.00 20.66
N LEU A 81 -18.76 15.56 19.60
CA LEU A 81 -18.90 14.14 19.28
C LEU A 81 -17.56 13.53 18.85
N ASP A 82 -17.30 12.31 19.32
CA ASP A 82 -16.10 11.57 18.94
C ASP A 82 -16.15 11.24 17.43
N GLY A 83 -15.02 11.45 16.76
CA GLY A 83 -14.90 11.30 15.32
C GLY A 83 -15.44 12.46 14.48
N VAL A 84 -15.87 13.59 15.06
CA VAL A 84 -16.15 14.82 14.31
C VAL A 84 -14.87 15.66 14.15
N THR A 85 -14.53 16.00 12.90
CA THR A 85 -13.33 16.80 12.57
C THR A 85 -13.67 18.28 12.43
N SER A 86 -14.81 18.60 11.82
CA SER A 86 -15.24 20.00 11.61
C SER A 86 -16.74 20.13 11.45
N VAL A 87 -17.28 21.24 11.93
CA VAL A 87 -18.70 21.62 11.76
C VAL A 87 -18.78 23.00 11.13
N THR A 88 -19.33 23.07 9.91
CA THR A 88 -19.48 24.32 9.14
C THR A 88 -20.96 24.67 9.03
N PHE A 89 -21.31 25.91 9.37
CA PHE A 89 -22.66 26.43 9.17
C PHE A 89 -22.87 26.84 7.72
N ILE A 90 -23.97 26.40 7.11
CA ILE A 90 -24.41 26.76 5.79
C ILE A 90 -25.80 27.38 5.92
N SER A 91 -25.92 28.66 5.59
CA SER A 91 -27.23 29.33 5.59
C SER A 91 -28.08 28.86 4.41
N LYS A 92 -29.40 29.01 4.52
CA LYS A 92 -30.33 28.71 3.43
C LYS A 92 -29.99 29.46 2.13
N GLU A 93 -29.52 30.70 2.22
CA GLU A 93 -29.11 31.49 1.04
C GLU A 93 -27.83 30.93 0.40
N GLN A 94 -26.88 30.49 1.23
CA GLN A 94 -25.65 29.85 0.76
C GLN A 94 -25.95 28.48 0.12
N ALA A 95 -26.86 27.70 0.72
CA ALA A 95 -27.31 26.42 0.18
C ALA A 95 -27.96 26.58 -1.19
N LEU A 96 -28.78 27.62 -1.39
CA LEU A 96 -29.42 27.91 -2.68
C LEU A 96 -28.38 28.27 -3.76
N LYS A 97 -27.36 29.08 -3.41
CA LYS A 97 -26.24 29.42 -4.31
C LYS A 97 -25.43 28.19 -4.71
N GLU A 98 -25.09 27.32 -3.75
CA GLU A 98 -24.34 26.08 -4.02
C GLU A 98 -25.15 25.11 -4.90
N MET A 99 -26.46 25.03 -4.69
CA MET A 99 -27.36 24.21 -5.50
C MET A 99 -27.47 24.75 -6.94
N ALA A 100 -27.59 26.06 -7.12
CA ALA A 100 -27.60 26.70 -8.44
C ALA A 100 -26.29 26.46 -9.19
N ALA A 101 -25.14 26.59 -8.51
CA ALA A 101 -23.83 26.28 -9.10
C ALA A 101 -23.70 24.81 -9.52
N SER A 102 -24.30 23.89 -8.75
CA SER A 102 -24.26 22.44 -9.03
C SER A 102 -25.15 22.03 -10.22
N LEU A 103 -26.21 22.81 -10.50
CA LEU A 103 -27.15 22.55 -11.60
C LEU A 103 -26.70 23.10 -12.95
N GLY A 104 -25.76 24.06 -12.96
CA GLY A 104 -25.19 24.63 -14.18
C GLY A 104 -26.28 25.20 -15.11
N GLU A 105 -26.39 24.66 -16.32
CA GLU A 105 -27.40 25.06 -17.31
C GLU A 105 -28.86 24.85 -16.85
N LYS A 106 -29.10 24.06 -15.80
CA LYS A 106 -30.43 23.85 -15.21
C LYS A 106 -30.72 24.77 -14.03
N ALA A 107 -29.87 25.76 -13.77
CA ALA A 107 -30.08 26.72 -12.68
C ALA A 107 -31.39 27.51 -12.84
N ASP A 108 -31.90 27.65 -14.07
CA ASP A 108 -33.20 28.29 -14.35
C ASP A 108 -34.39 27.62 -13.64
N LEU A 109 -34.24 26.37 -13.19
CA LEU A 109 -35.24 25.67 -12.36
C LEU A 109 -35.36 26.24 -10.94
N LEU A 110 -34.41 27.07 -10.51
CA LEU A 110 -34.38 27.70 -9.19
C LEU A 110 -34.78 29.18 -9.22
N THR A 111 -35.02 29.72 -10.40
CA THR A 111 -35.40 31.13 -10.58
C THR A 111 -36.73 31.40 -9.88
N GLY A 112 -36.74 32.37 -8.96
CA GLY A 112 -37.92 32.72 -8.14
C GLY A 112 -37.94 32.13 -6.73
N LEU A 113 -37.02 31.22 -6.39
CA LEU A 113 -36.83 30.72 -5.01
C LEU A 113 -35.97 31.66 -4.14
N GLU A 114 -35.52 32.79 -4.70
CA GLU A 114 -34.74 33.81 -4.00
C GLU A 114 -35.59 34.58 -2.98
N ASP A 115 -36.86 34.81 -3.30
CA ASP A 115 -37.81 35.57 -2.47
C ASP A 115 -38.48 34.69 -1.38
N ASP A 116 -38.69 33.40 -1.65
CA ASP A 116 -39.25 32.42 -0.71
C ASP A 116 -38.45 31.11 -0.77
N ASN A 117 -37.30 31.10 -0.09
CA ASN A 117 -36.36 29.98 -0.12
C ASN A 117 -36.83 28.82 0.77
N PRO A 118 -37.18 27.65 0.21
CA PRO A 118 -37.69 26.51 0.96
C PRO A 118 -36.58 25.71 1.67
N LEU A 119 -35.30 26.06 1.46
CA LEU A 119 -34.18 25.35 2.07
C LEU A 119 -34.03 25.75 3.55
N PRO A 120 -33.85 24.78 4.46
CA PRO A 120 -33.50 25.07 5.84
C PRO A 120 -32.01 25.41 5.96
N ASP A 121 -31.66 26.10 7.05
CA ASP A 121 -30.26 26.22 7.47
C ASP A 121 -29.69 24.84 7.81
N ALA A 122 -28.39 24.63 7.58
CA ALA A 122 -27.76 23.34 7.78
C ALA A 122 -26.36 23.43 8.40
N PHE A 123 -25.98 22.40 9.14
CA PHE A 123 -24.57 22.14 9.46
C PHE A 123 -24.01 21.06 8.53
N ARG A 124 -22.83 21.34 7.98
CA ARG A 124 -22.03 20.38 7.23
C ARG A 124 -20.94 19.86 8.17
N VAL A 125 -21.07 18.59 8.54
CA VAL A 125 -20.21 17.91 9.50
C VAL A 125 -19.28 16.96 8.74
N ARG A 126 -17.97 17.11 8.96
CA ARG A 126 -16.97 16.20 8.42
C ARG A 126 -16.50 15.27 9.52
N ALA A 127 -16.58 13.96 9.25
CA ALA A 127 -16.08 12.94 10.16
C ALA A 127 -14.58 12.69 9.97
N SER A 128 -13.96 12.03 10.93
CA SER A 128 -12.57 11.58 10.86
C SER A 128 -12.38 10.39 9.93
N SER A 129 -13.41 9.56 9.77
CA SER A 129 -13.46 8.44 8.81
C SER A 129 -14.89 8.18 8.34
N ALA A 130 -15.03 7.57 7.16
CA ALA A 130 -16.34 7.16 6.65
C ALA A 130 -16.98 6.04 7.49
N ASP A 131 -16.19 5.25 8.23
CA ASP A 131 -16.68 4.18 9.09
C ASP A 131 -17.59 4.69 10.23
N VAL A 132 -17.29 5.88 10.77
CA VAL A 132 -18.02 6.45 11.91
C VAL A 132 -19.20 7.31 11.47
N VAL A 133 -19.28 7.69 10.19
CA VAL A 133 -20.35 8.53 9.63
C VAL A 133 -21.75 8.00 9.96
N PRO A 134 -22.09 6.70 9.77
CA PRO A 134 -23.43 6.20 10.08
C PRO A 134 -23.74 6.19 11.59
N ALA A 135 -22.73 6.16 12.46
CA ALA A 135 -22.93 6.24 13.91
C ALA A 135 -23.19 7.69 14.33
N ILE A 136 -22.34 8.62 13.90
CA ILE A 136 -22.47 10.06 14.14
C ILE A 136 -23.81 10.58 13.60
N ALA A 137 -24.18 10.20 12.37
CA ALA A 137 -25.42 10.65 11.76
C ALA A 137 -26.66 10.22 12.57
N ARG A 138 -26.66 8.97 13.07
CA ARG A 138 -27.74 8.46 13.93
C ARG A 138 -27.80 9.17 15.28
N GLU A 139 -26.66 9.51 15.86
CA GLU A 139 -26.62 10.23 17.13
C GLU A 139 -27.14 11.66 17.01
N ILE A 140 -26.71 12.37 15.94
CA ILE A 140 -27.16 13.74 15.65
C ILE A 140 -28.66 13.80 15.35
N GLU A 141 -29.23 12.75 14.74
CA GLU A 141 -30.66 12.69 14.40
C GLU A 141 -31.58 12.80 15.63
N PHE A 142 -31.09 12.47 16.83
CA PHE A 142 -31.84 12.61 18.09
C PHE A 142 -31.62 13.94 18.81
N PHE A 143 -30.81 14.85 18.28
CA PHE A 143 -30.57 16.13 18.94
C PHE A 143 -31.75 17.10 18.77
N PRO A 144 -32.13 17.83 19.83
CA PRO A 144 -33.18 18.84 19.73
C PRO A 144 -32.76 19.95 18.76
N GLY A 145 -33.68 20.37 17.89
CA GLY A 145 -33.43 21.37 16.85
C GLY A 145 -32.90 20.80 15.53
N VAL A 146 -32.69 19.48 15.42
CA VAL A 146 -32.38 18.80 14.16
C VAL A 146 -33.70 18.35 13.51
N ASP A 147 -33.93 18.79 12.27
CA ASP A 147 -35.09 18.33 11.47
C ASP A 147 -34.76 17.03 10.74
N LYS A 148 -33.61 17.00 10.04
CA LYS A 148 -33.21 15.84 9.25
C LYS A 148 -31.71 15.74 9.09
N VAL A 149 -31.19 14.52 9.20
CA VAL A 149 -29.79 14.22 8.89
C VAL A 149 -29.71 13.50 7.55
N ARG A 150 -28.86 14.00 6.65
CA ARG A 150 -28.54 13.36 5.38
C ARG A 150 -27.04 13.25 5.22
N TYR A 151 -26.58 12.02 5.23
CA TYR A 151 -25.29 11.65 4.64
C TYR A 151 -25.56 10.90 3.34
N GLY A 152 -24.53 10.61 2.56
CA GLY A 152 -24.62 9.76 1.35
C GLY A 152 -24.97 8.30 1.67
N GLN A 153 -26.04 8.06 2.42
CA GLN A 153 -26.51 6.75 2.85
C GLN A 153 -26.72 5.82 1.66
N GLY A 154 -26.33 4.56 1.82
CA GLY A 154 -26.19 3.56 0.78
C GLY A 154 -24.88 3.65 0.01
N ILE A 155 -24.35 4.85 -0.26
CA ILE A 155 -23.07 5.03 -0.97
C ILE A 155 -21.91 4.92 0.01
N VAL A 156 -21.99 5.60 1.16
CA VAL A 156 -20.97 5.59 2.20
C VAL A 156 -20.75 4.18 2.75
N GLU A 157 -21.84 3.45 3.09
CA GLU A 157 -21.68 2.07 3.58
C GLU A 157 -21.07 1.15 2.52
N LYS A 158 -21.36 1.39 1.23
CA LYS A 158 -20.72 0.64 0.13
C LYS A 158 -19.23 0.95 0.02
N ILE A 159 -18.83 2.22 0.10
CA ILE A 159 -17.41 2.62 0.06
C ILE A 159 -16.65 1.96 1.21
N VAL A 160 -17.18 2.06 2.43
CA VAL A 160 -16.62 1.43 3.62
C VAL A 160 -16.51 -0.09 3.47
N LEU A 161 -17.58 -0.74 2.99
CA LEU A 161 -17.59 -2.18 2.76
C LEU A 161 -16.53 -2.58 1.74
N ILE A 162 -16.48 -1.89 0.59
CA ILE A 162 -15.48 -2.11 -0.47
C ILE A 162 -14.07 -1.92 0.10
N GLY A 163 -13.82 -0.87 0.89
CA GLY A 163 -12.54 -0.62 1.53
C GLY A 163 -12.09 -1.76 2.44
N ARG A 164 -12.99 -2.29 3.27
CA ARG A 164 -12.71 -3.45 4.14
C ARG A 164 -12.39 -4.70 3.33
N TRP A 165 -13.20 -5.01 2.31
CA TRP A 165 -12.94 -6.16 1.44
C TRP A 165 -11.63 -6.02 0.67
N LEU A 166 -11.33 -4.82 0.16
CA LEU A 166 -10.08 -4.52 -0.52
C LEU A 166 -8.88 -4.75 0.40
N ASN A 167 -8.92 -4.31 1.65
CA ASN A 167 -7.87 -4.56 2.63
C ASN A 167 -7.68 -6.05 2.92
N VAL A 168 -8.76 -6.81 3.13
CA VAL A 168 -8.69 -8.26 3.41
C VAL A 168 -8.15 -9.03 2.20
N ILE A 169 -8.69 -8.76 1.00
CA ILE A 169 -8.28 -9.42 -0.25
C ILE A 169 -6.84 -9.07 -0.59
N SER A 170 -6.46 -7.79 -0.49
CA SER A 170 -5.09 -7.37 -0.79
C SER A 170 -4.08 -8.00 0.15
N LEU A 171 -4.39 -8.10 1.45
CA LEU A 171 -3.54 -8.80 2.41
C LEU A 171 -3.41 -10.29 2.06
N GLY A 172 -4.51 -10.96 1.72
CA GLY A 172 -4.52 -12.37 1.34
C GLY A 172 -3.69 -12.65 0.08
N VAL A 173 -3.86 -11.84 -0.97
CA VAL A 173 -3.10 -11.96 -2.22
C VAL A 173 -1.63 -11.58 -2.02
N ALA A 174 -1.33 -10.56 -1.21
CA ALA A 174 0.05 -10.20 -0.85
C ALA A 174 0.76 -11.36 -0.14
N ALA A 175 0.09 -12.01 0.82
CA ALA A 175 0.64 -13.16 1.51
C ALA A 175 0.89 -14.34 0.55
N LEU A 176 -0.05 -14.61 -0.35
CA LEU A 176 0.11 -15.66 -1.37
C LEU A 176 1.29 -15.37 -2.31
N LEU A 177 1.41 -14.14 -2.81
CA LEU A 177 2.51 -13.73 -3.68
C LEU A 177 3.85 -13.74 -2.94
N ALA A 178 3.87 -13.35 -1.66
CA ALA A 178 5.07 -13.43 -0.84
C ALA A 178 5.51 -14.89 -0.67
N LEU A 179 4.59 -15.81 -0.40
CA LEU A 179 4.87 -17.25 -0.35
C LEU A 179 5.36 -17.79 -1.70
N ALA A 180 4.76 -17.37 -2.80
CA ALA A 180 5.21 -17.74 -4.15
C ALA A 180 6.63 -17.23 -4.43
N ALA A 181 6.91 -15.96 -4.10
CA ALA A 181 8.24 -15.37 -4.25
C ALA A 181 9.28 -16.11 -3.41
N VAL A 182 8.97 -16.40 -2.14
CA VAL A 182 9.77 -17.23 -1.25
C VAL A 182 10.07 -18.60 -1.87
N PHE A 183 9.04 -19.27 -2.38
CA PHE A 183 9.16 -20.60 -2.98
C PHE A 183 10.06 -20.57 -4.22
N LEU A 184 9.90 -19.56 -5.08
CA LEU A 184 10.73 -19.35 -6.25
C LEU A 184 12.18 -19.07 -5.86
N ILE A 185 12.44 -18.17 -4.90
CA ILE A 185 13.79 -17.86 -4.41
C ILE A 185 14.49 -19.13 -3.90
N VAL A 186 13.83 -19.90 -3.03
CA VAL A 186 14.41 -21.13 -2.47
C VAL A 186 14.69 -22.15 -3.58
N THR A 187 13.78 -22.31 -4.54
CA THR A 187 13.92 -23.27 -5.62
C THR A 187 15.04 -22.87 -6.60
N THR A 188 15.10 -21.60 -6.97
CA THR A 188 16.16 -21.04 -7.82
C THR A 188 17.52 -21.24 -7.18
N ILE A 189 17.66 -20.96 -5.88
CA ILE A 189 18.93 -21.14 -5.17
C ILE A 189 19.29 -22.62 -5.06
N ARG A 190 18.31 -23.49 -4.83
CA ARG A 190 18.52 -24.94 -4.81
C ARG A 190 19.08 -25.44 -6.14
N LEU A 191 18.53 -24.99 -7.26
CA LEU A 191 19.02 -25.35 -8.59
C LEU A 191 20.45 -24.84 -8.82
N SER A 192 20.74 -23.60 -8.42
CA SER A 192 22.08 -23.01 -8.51
C SER A 192 23.12 -23.76 -7.68
N VAL A 193 22.79 -24.15 -6.44
CA VAL A 193 23.66 -24.94 -5.57
C VAL A 193 23.83 -26.37 -6.09
N ALA A 194 22.75 -27.01 -6.59
CA ALA A 194 22.81 -28.36 -7.14
C ALA A 194 23.73 -28.45 -8.36
N ALA A 195 23.75 -27.41 -9.21
CA ALA A 195 24.69 -27.31 -10.32
C ALA A 195 26.17 -27.33 -9.87
N ARG A 196 26.45 -27.05 -8.59
CA ARG A 196 27.79 -26.99 -8.00
C ARG A 196 28.06 -28.09 -6.98
N GLN A 197 27.27 -29.17 -7.01
CA GLN A 197 27.40 -30.29 -6.08
C GLN A 197 28.80 -30.93 -6.05
N GLN A 198 29.52 -30.94 -7.18
CA GLN A 198 30.88 -31.50 -7.24
C GLN A 198 31.87 -30.72 -6.38
N GLU A 199 31.78 -29.39 -6.33
CA GLU A 199 32.63 -28.56 -5.48
C GLU A 199 32.36 -28.84 -3.99
N VAL A 200 31.10 -29.07 -3.64
CA VAL A 200 30.67 -29.45 -2.28
C VAL A 200 31.25 -30.79 -1.87
N SER A 201 31.18 -31.79 -2.75
CA SER A 201 31.73 -33.13 -2.49
C SER A 201 33.24 -33.10 -2.27
N ILE A 202 34.00 -32.38 -3.11
CA ILE A 202 35.47 -32.27 -2.97
C ILE A 202 35.85 -31.69 -1.61
N MET A 203 35.17 -30.62 -1.16
CA MET A 203 35.42 -30.03 0.16
C MET A 203 35.15 -31.02 1.30
N LYS A 204 34.10 -31.82 1.17
CA LYS A 204 33.74 -32.83 2.18
C LYS A 204 34.74 -33.97 2.25
N PHE A 205 35.27 -34.42 1.12
CA PHE A 205 36.35 -35.43 1.08
C PHE A 205 37.66 -34.95 1.73
N LEU A 206 37.91 -33.64 1.73
CA LEU A 206 39.07 -33.03 2.40
C LEU A 206 38.84 -32.81 3.92
N GLY A 207 37.75 -33.31 4.49
CA GLY A 207 37.45 -33.20 5.92
C GLY A 207 36.94 -31.83 6.37
N ALA A 208 36.45 -30.99 5.46
CA ALA A 208 35.91 -29.68 5.82
C ALA A 208 34.67 -29.79 6.73
N SER A 209 34.60 -28.92 7.74
CA SER A 209 33.45 -28.85 8.63
C SER A 209 32.19 -28.39 7.89
N ASN A 210 31.02 -28.84 8.35
CA ASN A 210 29.73 -28.48 7.72
C ASN A 210 29.51 -26.97 7.65
N TRP A 211 30.00 -26.21 8.63
CA TRP A 211 29.90 -24.75 8.63
C TRP A 211 30.84 -24.10 7.62
N PHE A 212 32.08 -24.62 7.49
CA PHE A 212 33.05 -24.14 6.51
C PHE A 212 32.56 -24.32 5.08
N VAL A 213 31.81 -25.39 4.82
CA VAL A 213 31.17 -25.62 3.52
C VAL A 213 29.96 -24.69 3.32
N ARG A 214 29.11 -24.47 4.33
CA ARG A 214 27.88 -23.66 4.20
C ARG A 214 28.11 -22.16 4.09
N ALA A 215 29.07 -21.60 4.84
CA ALA A 215 29.31 -20.17 4.92
C ALA A 215 29.47 -19.44 3.55
N PRO A 216 30.29 -19.92 2.59
CA PRO A 216 30.43 -19.24 1.30
C PRO A 216 29.14 -19.25 0.48
N PHE A 217 28.40 -20.36 0.46
CA PHE A 217 27.13 -20.43 -0.25
C PHE A 217 26.02 -19.61 0.42
N LEU A 218 26.03 -19.49 1.75
CA LEU A 218 25.10 -18.60 2.46
C LEU A 218 25.29 -17.16 1.99
N LEU A 219 26.53 -16.68 1.99
CA LEU A 219 26.88 -15.34 1.50
C LEU A 219 26.54 -15.18 0.02
N GLU A 220 26.81 -16.19 -0.80
CA GLU A 220 26.46 -16.14 -2.23
C GLU A 220 24.93 -16.02 -2.43
N GLY A 221 24.15 -16.81 -1.70
CA GLY A 221 22.68 -16.74 -1.73
C GLY A 221 22.14 -15.38 -1.28
N MET A 222 22.72 -14.80 -0.23
CA MET A 222 22.36 -13.45 0.24
C MET A 222 22.70 -12.38 -0.80
N ILE A 223 23.87 -12.47 -1.46
CA ILE A 223 24.27 -11.51 -2.50
C ILE A 223 23.37 -11.63 -3.72
N ILE A 224 23.12 -12.84 -4.23
CA ILE A 224 22.25 -13.07 -5.39
C ILE A 224 20.80 -12.66 -5.09
N GLY A 225 20.31 -12.99 -3.88
CA GLY A 225 18.98 -12.57 -3.43
C GLY A 225 18.87 -11.06 -3.28
N GLY A 226 19.90 -10.43 -2.72
CA GLY A 226 19.99 -8.97 -2.57
C GLY A 226 20.07 -8.25 -3.91
N THR A 227 20.91 -8.69 -4.85
CA THR A 227 21.03 -8.05 -6.17
C THR A 227 19.76 -8.21 -6.99
N GLY A 228 19.10 -9.37 -6.93
CA GLY A 228 17.79 -9.58 -7.53
C GLY A 228 16.72 -8.65 -6.95
N ALA A 229 16.66 -8.52 -5.62
CA ALA A 229 15.72 -7.61 -4.97
C ALA A 229 16.02 -6.13 -5.26
N ILE A 230 17.30 -5.72 -5.30
CA ILE A 230 17.71 -4.36 -5.69
C ILE A 230 17.27 -4.07 -7.13
N ALA A 231 17.51 -4.99 -8.06
CA ALA A 231 17.10 -4.84 -9.45
C ALA A 231 15.57 -4.71 -9.56
N ALA A 232 14.82 -5.52 -8.82
CA ALA A 232 13.35 -5.45 -8.78
C ALA A 232 12.84 -4.12 -8.23
N VAL A 233 13.31 -3.72 -7.04
CA VAL A 233 12.91 -2.46 -6.37
C VAL A 233 13.28 -1.25 -7.22
N THR A 234 14.46 -1.25 -7.82
CA THR A 234 14.90 -0.15 -8.69
C THR A 234 14.08 -0.10 -9.98
N GLY A 235 13.85 -1.24 -10.63
CA GLY A 235 13.07 -1.33 -11.87
C GLY A 235 11.61 -0.92 -11.66
N ILE A 236 10.95 -1.48 -10.64
CA ILE A 236 9.57 -1.14 -10.30
C ILE A 236 9.47 0.30 -9.78
N GLY A 237 10.43 0.75 -8.95
CA GLY A 237 10.47 2.13 -8.46
C GLY A 237 10.63 3.15 -9.59
N ALA A 238 11.50 2.89 -10.56
CA ALA A 238 11.67 3.74 -11.73
C ALA A 238 10.42 3.74 -12.64
N ALA A 239 9.82 2.57 -12.87
CA ALA A 239 8.57 2.46 -13.63
C ALA A 239 7.42 3.21 -12.94
N TYR A 240 7.29 3.08 -11.63
CA TYR A 240 6.30 3.78 -10.83
C TYR A 240 6.53 5.29 -10.85
N TYR A 241 7.77 5.75 -10.63
CA TYR A 241 8.12 7.16 -10.73
C TYR A 241 7.78 7.74 -12.10
N TYR A 242 8.14 7.06 -13.19
CA TYR A 242 7.79 7.47 -14.54
C TYR A 242 6.26 7.57 -14.73
N LEU A 243 5.50 6.60 -14.22
CA LEU A 243 4.05 6.59 -14.29
C LEU A 243 3.44 7.79 -13.54
N THR A 244 3.93 8.11 -12.34
CA THR A 244 3.46 9.27 -11.57
C THR A 244 3.73 10.60 -12.30
N LEU A 245 4.87 10.75 -12.96
CA LEU A 245 5.18 11.94 -13.76
C LEU A 245 4.23 12.10 -14.97
N GLN A 246 3.84 10.99 -15.61
CA GLN A 246 2.89 11.04 -16.71
C GLN A 246 1.48 11.35 -16.23
N VAL A 247 1.05 10.79 -15.10
CA VAL A 247 -0.24 11.12 -14.49
C VAL A 247 -0.30 12.60 -14.12
N ALA A 248 0.74 13.18 -13.51
CA ALA A 248 0.78 14.60 -13.18
C ALA A 248 0.68 15.52 -14.42
N ARG A 249 1.12 15.06 -15.60
CA ARG A 249 0.91 15.78 -16.86
C ARG A 249 -0.53 15.71 -17.34
N VAL A 250 -1.20 14.58 -17.12
CA VAL A 250 -2.58 14.29 -17.56
C VAL A 250 -3.62 14.82 -16.57
N GLU A 251 -3.31 14.98 -15.28
CA GLU A 251 -4.20 15.65 -14.33
C GLU A 251 -4.56 17.09 -14.75
N LYS A 252 -3.67 17.76 -15.50
CA LYS A 252 -3.99 19.05 -16.15
C LYS A 252 -5.16 18.98 -17.14
N LEU A 253 -5.49 17.78 -17.62
CA LEU A 253 -6.63 17.49 -18.50
C LEU A 253 -7.87 17.04 -17.70
N SER A 254 -7.87 17.08 -16.36
CA SER A 254 -9.00 16.77 -15.45
C SER A 254 -9.60 15.35 -15.51
N LEU A 255 -9.04 14.44 -16.34
CA LEU A 255 -9.56 13.08 -16.53
C LEU A 255 -9.25 12.10 -15.38
N LEU A 256 -8.29 12.41 -14.51
CA LEU A 256 -7.78 11.51 -13.46
C LEU A 256 -7.84 12.12 -12.05
N TRP A 257 -8.78 13.04 -11.80
CA TRP A 257 -8.91 13.73 -10.50
C TRP A 257 -9.05 12.80 -9.28
N PHE A 258 -9.52 11.56 -9.51
CA PHE A 258 -9.69 10.55 -8.48
C PHE A 258 -8.37 9.80 -8.18
N TRP A 259 -7.41 9.73 -9.11
CA TRP A 259 -6.17 8.98 -8.94
C TRP A 259 -5.04 9.85 -8.38
N GLN A 260 -4.90 9.85 -7.05
CA GLN A 260 -3.74 10.44 -6.37
C GLN A 260 -2.71 9.35 -6.03
N PRO A 261 -1.61 9.24 -6.81
CA PRO A 261 -0.62 8.20 -6.56
C PRO A 261 0.08 8.43 -5.22
N VAL A 262 0.32 7.34 -4.49
CA VAL A 262 1.08 7.41 -3.23
C VAL A 262 2.53 7.75 -3.53
N THR A 263 2.96 8.94 -3.15
CA THR A 263 4.33 9.44 -3.30
C THR A 263 5.04 9.62 -1.95
N ASP A 264 4.32 9.42 -0.84
CA ASP A 264 4.86 9.61 0.51
C ASP A 264 6.03 8.63 0.79
N PRO A 265 7.26 9.14 1.02
CA PRO A 265 8.41 8.32 1.37
C PRO A 265 8.17 7.45 2.61
N GLN A 266 7.32 7.88 3.55
CA GLN A 266 7.01 7.13 4.77
C GLN A 266 6.31 5.80 4.48
N VAL A 267 5.60 5.69 3.35
CA VAL A 267 4.94 4.45 2.92
C VAL A 267 5.84 3.64 1.98
N LEU A 268 6.54 4.31 1.07
CA LEU A 268 7.34 3.64 0.03
C LEU A 268 8.67 3.08 0.55
N LEU A 269 9.36 3.77 1.47
CA LEU A 269 10.66 3.32 2.00
C LEU A 269 10.55 2.02 2.82
N PRO A 270 9.59 1.85 3.74
CA PRO A 270 9.43 0.59 4.45
C PRO A 270 9.08 -0.58 3.53
N LEU A 271 8.28 -0.34 2.49
CA LEU A 271 7.91 -1.35 1.49
C LEU A 271 9.15 -1.80 0.70
N ALA A 272 9.95 -0.86 0.20
CA ALA A 272 11.22 -1.15 -0.47
C ALA A 272 12.20 -1.89 0.45
N GLY A 273 12.35 -1.42 1.69
CA GLY A 273 13.19 -2.07 2.71
C GLY A 273 12.73 -3.50 3.02
N GLY A 274 11.43 -3.73 3.15
CA GLY A 274 10.83 -5.05 3.37
C GLY A 274 11.12 -6.02 2.23
N LEU A 275 11.00 -5.57 0.97
CA LEU A 275 11.32 -6.38 -0.20
C LEU A 275 12.82 -6.72 -0.30
N LEU A 276 13.69 -5.75 0.00
CA LEU A 276 15.13 -5.97 0.05
C LEU A 276 15.51 -6.99 1.14
N LEU A 277 14.95 -6.84 2.34
CA LEU A 277 15.15 -7.78 3.44
C LEU A 277 14.65 -9.18 3.07
N LEU A 278 13.47 -9.28 2.45
CA LEU A 278 12.93 -10.56 1.98
C LEU A 278 13.89 -11.22 0.98
N GLY A 279 14.39 -10.48 -0.01
CA GLY A 279 15.37 -11.02 -0.97
C GLY A 279 16.65 -11.53 -0.32
N ILE A 280 17.25 -10.75 0.59
CA ILE A 280 18.50 -11.12 1.27
C ILE A 280 18.30 -12.32 2.20
N ILE A 281 17.27 -12.27 3.05
CA ILE A 281 17.00 -13.30 4.06
C ILE A 281 16.64 -14.61 3.37
N MET A 282 15.72 -14.58 2.40
CA MET A 282 15.29 -15.78 1.69
C MET A 282 16.39 -16.30 0.77
N GLY A 283 17.24 -15.40 0.25
CA GLY A 283 18.49 -15.73 -0.41
C GLY A 283 19.41 -16.59 0.44
N GLY A 284 19.67 -16.15 1.68
CA GLY A 284 20.50 -16.90 2.62
C GLY A 284 19.86 -18.21 3.10
N LEU A 285 18.58 -18.16 3.48
CA LEU A 285 17.84 -19.34 3.98
C LEU A 285 17.70 -20.41 2.90
N GLY A 286 17.38 -20.02 1.66
CA GLY A 286 17.30 -20.94 0.53
C GLY A 286 18.61 -21.69 0.29
N SER A 287 19.74 -21.02 0.51
CA SER A 287 21.07 -21.62 0.40
C SER A 287 21.34 -22.66 1.49
N ILE A 288 21.03 -22.34 2.76
CA ILE A 288 21.22 -23.28 3.88
C ILE A 288 20.39 -24.55 3.71
N VAL A 289 19.11 -24.39 3.33
CA VAL A 289 18.19 -25.52 3.12
C VAL A 289 18.70 -26.44 2.01
N SER A 290 19.25 -25.85 0.95
CA SER A 290 19.73 -26.59 -0.23
C SER A 290 20.96 -27.44 0.07
N ILE A 291 21.91 -26.93 0.85
CA ILE A 291 23.17 -27.62 1.14
C ILE A 291 22.97 -28.78 2.13
N LYS A 292 21.94 -28.73 2.98
CA LYS A 292 21.70 -29.76 4.02
C LYS A 292 21.66 -31.19 3.46
N LYS A 293 21.13 -31.38 2.23
CA LYS A 293 21.05 -32.68 1.57
C LYS A 293 22.42 -33.21 1.13
N TYR A 294 23.34 -32.34 0.74
CA TYR A 294 24.66 -32.67 0.19
C TYR A 294 25.77 -32.79 1.24
N LEU A 295 25.44 -32.55 2.52
CA LEU A 295 26.38 -32.66 3.64
C LEU A 295 26.32 -34.00 4.37
N LYS A 296 25.31 -34.84 4.07
CA LYS A 296 25.23 -36.21 4.58
C LYS A 296 26.12 -37.10 3.72
N VAL A 297 27.40 -37.14 4.09
CA VAL A 297 28.38 -38.17 3.70
C VAL A 297 28.99 -38.65 5.00
#